data_AF-A0AAW3MXZ8-F1
#
_entry.id   AF-A0AAW3MXZ8-F1
#
_cell.length_a   1.000
_cell.length_b   1.000
_cell.length_c   1.000
_cell.angle_alpha   90.00
_cell.angle_beta   90.00
_cell.angle_gamma   90.00
#
_symmetry.space_group_name_H-M   'P 1'
#
loop_
_entity.id
_entity.type
_entity.pdbx_description
1 polymer ?
#
loop_
_entity_poly.entity_id
_entity_poly.type
_entity_poly.pdbx_seq_one_letter_code
_entity_poly.pdbx_strand_id
1 'polypeptide(L)'
;MDETFDITDTGWGTRIGNEAMPHLGGARMGPYEFQAIWHGRAGNVPVTLVINTDIKFLDGKGREITDGQLENAFSLKETFSSIEIEPPKN
;
A
#
# COMPACT_ATOMS: atom_id res chain seq x y z
N MET A 1 21.06 -12.16 -17.66
CA MET A 1 20.99 -11.94 -16.21
C MET A 1 19.65 -11.32 -15.98
N ASP A 2 18.77 -12.09 -15.36
CA ASP A 2 17.43 -11.63 -14.99
C ASP A 2 17.60 -10.74 -13.76
N GLU A 3 16.94 -9.59 -13.79
CA GLU A 3 16.95 -8.67 -12.65
C GLU A 3 15.95 -9.17 -11.61
N THR A 4 16.37 -9.21 -10.34
CA THR A 4 15.56 -9.75 -9.23
C THR A 4 15.66 -8.82 -8.03
N PHE A 5 14.79 -9.00 -7.04
CA PHE A 5 14.87 -8.27 -5.78
C PHE A 5 14.53 -9.17 -4.59
N ASP A 6 15.17 -8.90 -3.46
CA ASP A 6 14.90 -9.52 -2.17
C ASP A 6 14.25 -8.49 -1.23
N ILE A 7 13.04 -8.77 -0.75
CA ILE A 7 12.37 -7.95 0.26
C ILE A 7 13.01 -8.25 1.62
N THR A 8 13.39 -7.20 2.35
CA THR A 8 14.17 -7.28 3.58
C THR A 8 13.40 -6.90 4.85
N ASP A 9 12.16 -6.44 4.71
CA ASP A 9 11.29 -6.04 5.83
C ASP A 9 9.87 -6.60 5.72
N THR A 10 9.01 -6.18 6.65
CA THR A 10 7.58 -6.56 6.68
C THR A 10 6.68 -5.58 5.91
N GLY A 11 7.25 -4.52 5.35
CA GLY A 11 6.57 -3.39 4.75
C GLY A 11 5.77 -2.49 5.69
N TRP A 12 5.38 -1.33 5.17
CA TRP A 12 4.52 -0.35 5.82
C TRP A 12 3.38 0.07 4.91
N GLY A 13 2.23 0.43 5.50
CA GLY A 13 1.09 0.97 4.76
C GLY A 13 0.38 2.04 5.60
N THR A 14 -0.47 2.82 4.95
CA THR A 14 -1.23 3.90 5.57
C THR A 14 -2.18 3.34 6.62
N ARG A 15 -1.99 3.71 7.90
CA ARG A 15 -2.89 3.33 8.99
C ARG A 15 -4.08 4.29 9.03
N ILE A 16 -5.28 3.73 9.02
CA ILE A 16 -6.54 4.48 9.09
C ILE A 16 -6.77 4.94 10.54
N GLY A 17 -7.01 6.23 10.73
CA GLY A 17 -7.33 6.83 12.02
C GLY A 17 -8.77 6.55 12.42
N ASN A 18 -9.01 6.23 13.70
CA ASN A 18 -10.35 5.99 14.24
C ASN A 18 -11.28 7.21 14.06
N GLU A 19 -10.74 8.42 14.11
CA GLU A 19 -11.50 9.66 13.97
C GLU A 19 -11.99 9.88 12.53
N ALA A 20 -11.23 9.43 11.54
CA ALA A 20 -11.57 9.55 10.13
C ALA A 20 -12.56 8.45 9.68
N MET A 21 -12.34 7.21 10.13
CA MET A 21 -13.18 6.06 9.78
C MET A 21 -13.37 5.14 11.01
N PRO A 22 -14.40 5.35 11.83
CA PRO A 22 -14.57 4.66 13.11
C PRO A 22 -14.56 3.14 13.05
N HIS A 23 -15.10 2.56 11.97
CA HIS A 23 -15.20 1.10 11.80
C HIS A 23 -13.96 0.47 11.19
N LEU A 24 -13.10 1.27 10.56
CA LEU A 24 -11.83 0.85 9.95
C LEU A 24 -10.62 1.31 10.78
N GLY A 25 -10.87 1.83 11.97
CA GLY A 25 -9.86 2.32 12.88
C GLY A 25 -8.73 1.31 13.12
N GLY A 26 -7.50 1.72 12.78
CA GLY A 26 -6.30 0.91 12.94
C GLY A 26 -6.05 -0.12 11.83
N ALA A 27 -6.97 -0.28 10.87
CA ALA A 27 -6.70 -1.01 9.64
C ALA A 27 -5.59 -0.29 8.84
N ARG A 28 -4.98 -1.01 7.89
CA ARG A 28 -3.97 -0.46 6.98
C ARG A 28 -4.44 -0.62 5.55
N MET A 29 -4.10 0.36 4.72
CA MET A 29 -4.34 0.37 3.28
C MET A 29 -3.11 0.87 2.54
N GLY A 30 -3.05 0.60 1.24
CA GLY A 30 -1.97 1.03 0.39
C GLY A 30 -1.88 2.56 0.20
N PRO A 31 -0.83 3.04 -0.49
CA PRO A 31 0.28 2.24 -1.02
C PRO A 31 1.08 1.54 0.10
N TYR A 32 1.65 0.39 -0.23
CA TYR A 32 2.50 -0.38 0.68
C TYR A 32 3.97 -0.25 0.27
N GLU A 33 4.83 0.15 1.19
CA GLU A 33 6.26 0.34 0.97
C GLU A 33 7.07 -0.78 1.61
N PHE A 34 8.08 -1.30 0.92
CA PHE A 34 8.99 -2.34 1.40
C PHE A 34 10.44 -1.97 1.10
N GLN A 35 11.34 -2.18 2.07
CA GLN A 35 12.77 -2.13 1.80
C GLN A 35 13.22 -3.41 1.07
N ALA A 36 13.97 -3.25 -0.02
CA ALA A 36 14.46 -4.36 -0.81
C ALA A 36 15.89 -4.14 -1.32
N ILE A 37 16.54 -5.24 -1.71
CA ILE A 37 17.81 -5.23 -2.43
C ILE A 37 17.54 -5.61 -3.89
N TRP A 38 17.81 -4.70 -4.82
CA TRP A 38 17.75 -4.96 -6.25
C TRP A 38 19.06 -5.58 -6.74
N HIS A 39 18.96 -6.72 -7.41
CA HIS A 39 20.06 -7.44 -8.02
C HIS A 39 20.09 -7.16 -9.52
N GLY A 40 20.84 -6.14 -9.91
CA GLY A 40 21.01 -5.73 -11.30
C GLY A 40 22.41 -6.00 -11.84
N ARG A 41 22.62 -5.69 -13.12
CA ARG A 41 23.96 -5.79 -13.76
C ARG A 41 25.02 -4.92 -13.10
N ALA A 42 24.60 -3.82 -12.46
CA ALA A 42 25.47 -2.90 -11.74
C ALA A 42 25.81 -3.35 -10.31
N GLY A 43 25.26 -4.49 -9.86
CA GLY A 43 25.40 -5.01 -8.50
C GLY A 43 24.13 -4.85 -7.67
N ASN A 44 24.31 -4.98 -6.35
CA ASN A 44 23.23 -4.93 -5.37
C ASN A 44 22.97 -3.48 -4.97
N VAL A 45 21.73 -3.02 -5.15
CA VAL A 45 21.33 -1.64 -4.84
C VAL A 45 20.15 -1.68 -3.86
N PRO A 46 20.23 -1.02 -2.69
CA PRO A 46 19.06 -0.87 -1.82
C PRO A 46 18.01 0.02 -2.49
N VAL A 47 16.76 -0.40 -2.48
CA VAL A 47 15.61 0.30 -3.09
C VAL A 47 14.40 0.23 -2.18
N THR A 48 13.43 1.12 -2.41
CA THR A 48 12.08 0.98 -1.83
C THR A 48 11.14 0.48 -2.91
N LEU A 49 10.47 -0.64 -2.66
CA LEU A 49 9.38 -1.13 -3.52
C LEU A 49 8.07 -0.54 -3.00
N VAL A 50 7.30 0.09 -3.88
CA VAL A 50 5.98 0.64 -3.58
C VAL A 50 4.94 -0.19 -4.34
N ILE A 51 4.06 -0.87 -3.61
CA ILE A 51 2.90 -1.56 -4.16
C ILE A 51 1.72 -0.59 -4.10
N ASN A 52 1.34 -0.08 -5.27
CA ASN A 52 0.18 0.78 -5.40
C ASN A 52 -1.09 -0.06 -5.51
N THR A 53 -2.13 0.39 -4.82
CA THR A 53 -3.46 -0.26 -4.82
C THR A 53 -4.55 0.75 -5.07
N ASP A 54 -5.54 0.37 -5.87
CA ASP A 54 -6.79 1.11 -6.00
C ASP A 54 -7.71 0.72 -4.83
N ILE A 55 -8.18 1.72 -4.10
CA ILE A 55 -8.97 1.52 -2.86
C ILE A 55 -10.42 1.89 -3.12
N LYS A 56 -11.33 0.99 -2.74
CA LYS A 56 -12.77 1.26 -2.67
C LYS A 56 -13.25 1.10 -1.23
N PHE A 57 -13.89 2.13 -0.70
CA PHE A 57 -14.54 2.06 0.61
C PHE A 57 -15.99 1.61 0.45
N LEU A 58 -16.43 0.72 1.32
CA LEU A 58 -17.78 0.17 1.29
C LEU A 58 -18.51 0.48 2.60
N ASP A 59 -19.78 0.85 2.50
CA ASP A 59 -20.66 1.08 3.64
C ASP A 59 -21.03 -0.24 4.36
N GLY A 60 -21.77 -0.15 5.46
CA GLY A 60 -22.25 -1.33 6.22
C GLY A 60 -23.21 -2.25 5.44
N LYS A 61 -23.62 -1.87 4.22
CA LYS A 61 -24.42 -2.68 3.29
C LYS A 61 -23.59 -3.21 2.11
N GLY A 62 -22.28 -2.97 2.10
CA GLY A 62 -21.36 -3.39 1.04
C GLY A 62 -21.43 -2.53 -0.22
N ARG A 63 -22.02 -1.33 -0.16
CA ARG A 63 -22.10 -0.40 -1.30
C ARG A 63 -20.92 0.54 -1.30
N GLU A 64 -20.38 0.83 -2.48
CA GLU A 64 -19.26 1.75 -2.62
C GLU A 64 -19.64 3.18 -2.20
N ILE A 65 -18.77 3.80 -1.40
CA ILE A 65 -18.88 5.18 -0.97
C ILE A 65 -18.16 6.05 -2.00
N THR A 66 -18.90 6.88 -2.72
CA THR A 66 -18.37 7.74 -3.81
C THR A 66 -18.53 9.23 -3.54
N ASP A 67 -19.18 9.60 -2.43
CA ASP A 67 -19.50 10.97 -2.04
C ASP A 67 -18.54 11.55 -0.98
N GLY A 68 -17.55 10.75 -0.56
CA GLY A 68 -16.53 11.15 0.41
C GLY A 68 -16.94 10.99 1.88
N GLN A 69 -18.12 10.44 2.19
CA GLN A 69 -18.57 10.18 3.57
C GLN A 69 -17.88 8.95 4.18
N LEU A 70 -16.57 9.04 4.36
CA LEU A 70 -15.72 7.92 4.80
C LEU A 70 -15.95 7.53 6.26
N GLU A 71 -16.61 8.37 7.06
CA GLU A 71 -17.08 8.01 8.40
C GLU A 71 -18.05 6.82 8.39
N ASN A 72 -18.74 6.59 7.26
CA ASN A 72 -19.65 5.46 7.06
C ASN A 72 -18.94 4.21 6.50
N ALA A 73 -17.64 4.28 6.22
CA ALA A 73 -16.88 3.16 5.67
C ALA A 73 -16.73 2.06 6.71
N PHE A 74 -17.22 0.86 6.36
CA PHE A 74 -17.24 -0.31 7.22
C PHE A 74 -16.25 -1.38 6.77
N SER A 75 -15.96 -1.43 5.47
CA SER A 75 -14.93 -2.27 4.89
C SER A 75 -14.24 -1.54 3.74
N LEU A 76 -13.08 -2.03 3.34
CA LEU A 76 -12.40 -1.57 2.14
C LEU A 76 -12.04 -2.75 1.25
N LYS A 77 -11.93 -2.50 -0.04
CA LYS A 77 -11.41 -3.44 -1.02
C LYS A 77 -10.22 -2.81 -1.73
N GLU A 78 -9.12 -3.53 -1.76
CA GLU A 78 -7.91 -3.15 -2.48
C GLU A 78 -7.76 -4.01 -3.73
N THR A 79 -7.40 -3.36 -4.83
CA THR A 79 -7.00 -4.04 -6.06
C THR A 79 -5.57 -3.61 -6.39
N PHE A 80 -4.70 -4.58 -6.65
CA PHE A 80 -3.35 -4.29 -7.11
C PHE A 80 -3.38 -3.42 -8.37
N SER A 81 -2.60 -2.34 -8.37
CA SER A 81 -2.52 -1.39 -9.48
C SER A 81 -1.16 -1.47 -10.17
N SER A 82 -0.08 -1.21 -9.42
CA SER A 82 1.29 -1.23 -9.97
C SER A 82 2.35 -1.52 -8.90
N ILE A 83 3.57 -1.79 -9.36
CA ILE A 83 4.78 -1.76 -8.54
C ILE A 83 5.65 -0.62 -9.05
N GLU A 84 6.11 0.22 -8.13
CA GLU A 84 7.13 1.23 -8.38
C GLU A 84 8.39 0.88 -7.58
N ILE A 85 9.54 1.26 -8.14
CA ILE A 85 10.85 1.07 -7.51
C ILE A 85 11.44 2.45 -7.32
N GLU A 86 11.42 2.94 -6.09
CA GLU A 86 12.09 4.18 -5.76
C GLU A 86 13.59 3.92 -5.57
N PRO A 87 14.46 4.78 -6.12
CA PRO A 87 15.89 4.73 -5.83
C PRO A 87 16.13 5.04 -4.34
N PRO A 88 17.30 4.65 -3.79
CA PRO A 88 17.64 4.98 -2.42
C PRO A 88 17.61 6.50 -2.21
N LYS A 89 16.95 6.94 -1.14
CA LYS A 89 16.89 8.36 -0.75
C LYS A 89 18.29 8.75 -0.25
N ASN A 90 18.96 9.64 -0.99
CA ASN A 90 20.27 10.20 -0.65
C ASN A 90 20.24 10.99 0.67
#